data_AF-A0A6L8ETB4-F1
#
_entry.id   AF-A0A6L8ETB4-F1
#
_cell.length_a   1.000
_cell.length_b   1.000
_cell.length_c   1.000
_cell.angle_alpha   90.00
_cell.angle_beta   90.00
_cell.angle_gamma   90.00
#
_symmetry.space_group_name_H-M   'P 1'
#
loop_
_entity.id
_entity.type
_entity.pdbx_description
1 polymer ?
#
loop_
_entity_poly.entity_id
_entity_poly.type
_entity_poly.pdbx_seq_one_letter_code
_entity_poly.pdbx_strand_id
1 'polypeptide(L)' 'MTIMTTWLKCAECNEMFEVSNEIADAMRRWRDESGEPFTCGDCAGVDETITIETDTELTTDNH' A
#
# COMPACT_ATOMS: atom_id res chain seq x y z
N MET A 1 6.58 17.45 -11.84
CA MET A 1 6.07 16.11 -12.21
C MET A 1 4.85 15.88 -11.36
N THR A 2 3.66 15.89 -11.94
CA THR A 2 2.40 15.76 -11.19
C THR A 2 2.28 14.31 -10.77
N ILE A 3 2.40 14.04 -9.47
CA ILE A 3 2.17 12.70 -8.93
C ILE A 3 0.67 12.48 -9.07
N MET A 4 0.27 11.67 -10.06
CA MET A 4 -1.13 11.29 -10.24
C MET A 4 -1.42 10.21 -9.21
N THR A 5 -1.89 10.67 -8.05
CA THR A 5 -2.32 9.83 -6.96
C THR A 5 -3.82 9.58 -7.04
N THR A 6 -4.22 8.38 -6.66
CA THR A 6 -5.62 7.96 -6.60
C THR A 6 -5.92 7.53 -5.17
N TRP A 7 -7.16 7.75 -4.73
CA TRP A 7 -7.61 7.38 -3.39
C TRP A 7 -8.24 5.99 -3.44
N LEU A 8 -7.81 5.11 -2.55
CA LEU A 8 -8.40 3.77 -2.38
C LEU A 8 -8.98 3.63 -0.99
N LYS A 9 -10.03 2.82 -0.88
CA LYS A 9 -10.72 2.53 0.37
C LYS A 9 -10.56 1.06 0.72
N CYS A 10 -10.09 0.79 1.94
CA CYS A 10 -10.02 -0.57 2.48
C CYS A 10 -11.44 -1.11 2.71
N ALA A 11 -11.67 -2.38 2.39
CA ALA A 11 -12.98 -3.00 2.56
C ALA A 11 -13.31 -3.37 4.02
N GLU A 12 -12.29 -3.58 4.85
CA GLU A 12 -12.43 -3.97 6.26
C GLU A 12 -12.54 -2.75 7.17
N CYS A 13 -11.49 -1.91 7.22
CA CYS A 13 -11.46 -0.75 8.10
C CYS A 13 -12.14 0.50 7.52
N ASN A 14 -12.57 0.46 6.25
CA ASN A 14 -13.17 1.60 5.55
C ASN A 14 -12.31 2.87 5.47
N GLU A 15 -11.02 2.80 5.81
CA GLU A 15 -10.11 3.93 5.69
C GLU A 15 -9.73 4.19 4.24
N MET A 16 -9.54 5.48 3.94
CA MET A 16 -9.11 5.95 2.63
C MET A 16 -7.65 6.38 2.68
N PHE A 17 -6.86 5.91 1.74
CA PHE A 17 -5.44 6.22 1.63
C PHE A 17 -5.09 6.60 0.19
N GLU A 18 -4.13 7.52 0.08
CA GLU A 18 -3.62 8.01 -1.18
C GLU A 18 -2.55 7.04 -1.70
N VAL A 19 -2.73 6.54 -2.93
CA VAL A 19 -1.79 5.62 -3.57
C VAL A 19 -1.36 6.14 -4.94
N SER A 20 -0.24 5.63 -5.45
CA SER A 20 0.15 5.86 -6.84
C SER A 20 -0.79 5.12 -7.81
N ASN A 21 -0.87 5.61 -9.06
CA ASN A 21 -1.64 4.94 -10.11
C ASN A 21 -1.21 3.49 -10.36
N GLU A 22 0.07 3.16 -10.20
CA GLU A 22 0.57 1.78 -10.38
C GLU A 22 -0.05 0.82 -9.36
N ILE A 23 -0.13 1.25 -8.10
CA ILE A 23 -0.78 0.50 -7.03
C ILE A 23 -2.29 0.42 -7.31
N ALA A 24 -2.92 1.53 -7.71
CA ALA A 24 -4.35 1.53 -8.02
C ALA A 24 -4.70 0.55 -9.16
N ASP A 25 -3.88 0.47 -10.20
CA ASP A 25 -4.05 -0.48 -11.29
C ASP A 25 -3.82 -1.93 -10.85
N ALA A 26 -2.80 -2.18 -10.01
CA ALA A 26 -2.56 -3.51 -9.45
C ALA A 26 -3.76 -4.00 -8.64
N MET A 27 -4.34 -3.14 -7.79
CA MET A 27 -5.51 -3.49 -6.97
C MET A 27 -6.77 -3.73 -7.80
N ARG A 28 -6.95 -2.98 -8.91
CA ARG A 28 -8.04 -3.22 -9.85
C ARG A 28 -7.92 -4.59 -10.50
N ARG A 29 -6.74 -4.91 -11.05
CA ARG A 29 -6.49 -6.23 -11.67
C ARG A 29 -6.69 -7.36 -10.68
N TRP A 30 -6.15 -7.23 -9.47
CA TRP A 30 -6.34 -8.23 -8.43
C TRP A 30 -7.82 -8.45 -8.13
N ARG A 31 -8.64 -7.40 -8.00
CA ARG A 31 -10.10 -7.54 -7.80
C ARG A 31 -10.78 -8.22 -8.98
N ASP A 32 -10.41 -7.89 -10.22
CA ASP A 32 -10.99 -8.53 -11.40
C ASP A 32 -10.61 -10.02 -11.51
N GLU A 33 -9.41 -10.39 -11.06
CA GLU A 33 -8.90 -11.76 -11.10
C GLU A 33 -9.38 -12.63 -9.92
N SER A 34 -9.29 -12.11 -8.69
CA SER A 34 -9.67 -12.84 -7.47
C SER A 34 -11.17 -12.77 -7.17
N GLY A 35 -11.84 -11.68 -7.61
CA GLY A 35 -13.21 -11.36 -7.21
C GLY A 35 -13.33 -10.84 -5.77
N GLU A 36 -12.21 -10.70 -5.05
CA GLU A 36 -12.19 -10.30 -3.65
C GLU A 36 -11.95 -8.78 -3.51
N PRO A 37 -12.38 -8.16 -2.40
CA PRO A 37 -12.12 -6.75 -2.14
C PRO A 37 -10.76 -6.53 -1.44
N PHE A 38 -10.08 -5.43 -1.76
CA PHE A 38 -8.74 -5.16 -1.22
C PHE A 38 -8.78 -4.82 0.27
N THR A 39 -7.84 -5.39 1.02
CA THR A 39 -7.62 -5.13 2.44
C THR A 39 -6.23 -4.50 2.63
N CYS A 40 -6.13 -3.49 3.49
CA CYS A 40 -4.83 -2.86 3.79
C CYS A 40 -3.92 -3.83 4.57
N GLY A 41 -2.62 -3.54 4.63
CA GLY A 41 -1.64 -4.36 5.35
C GLY A 41 -2.03 -4.64 6.81
N ASP A 42 -2.59 -3.63 7.50
CA ASP A 42 -3.09 -3.76 8.87
C ASP A 42 -4.26 -4.75 8.99
N CYS A 43 -5.14 -4.80 7.98
CA CYS A 43 -6.29 -5.72 7.94
C CYS A 43 -5.91 -7.10 7.41
N ALA A 44 -4.91 -7.16 6.53
CA ALA A 44 -4.38 -8.40 5.96
C ALA A 44 -3.51 -9.18 6.96
N GLY A 45 -3.26 -8.63 8.16
CA GLY A 45 -2.51 -9.30 9.22
C GLY A 45 -1.05 -9.58 8.83
N VAL A 46 -0.53 -8.85 7.84
CA VAL A 46 0.90 -8.87 7.49
C VAL A 46 1.63 -8.02 8.51
N ASP A 47 2.01 -8.64 9.62
CA ASP A 47 2.90 -8.09 10.66
C ASP A 47 4.30 -7.73 10.09
N GLU A 48 4.60 -8.22 8.88
CA GLU A 48 5.74 -7.76 8.11
C GLU A 48 5.35 -6.51 7.33
N THR A 49 5.64 -5.36 7.94
CA THR A 49 5.69 -4.08 7.26
C THR A 49 6.53 -4.27 5.99
N ILE A 50 5.92 -4.19 4.80
CA ILE A 50 6.68 -4.08 3.56
C ILE A 50 7.29 -2.67 3.57
N THR A 51 8.42 -2.52 4.27
CA THR A 51 9.31 -1.39 4.08
C THR A 51 9.82 -1.51 2.66
N ILE A 52 9.29 -0.68 1.77
CA ILE A 52 9.94 -0.39 0.51
C ILE A 52 11.23 0.33 0.92
N GLU A 53 12.30 -0.42 1.14
CA GLU A 53 13.64 0.11 1.39
C GLU A 53 14.08 0.79 0.10
N THR A 54 13.69 2.06 -0.07
CA THR A 54 14.46 2.95 -0.91
C THR A 54 15.77 3.19 -0.18
N ASP A 55 16.89 2.78 -0.79
CA ASP A 55 18.27 3.05 -0.34
C ASP A 55 18.44 4.49 0.16
N THR A 56 18.21 4.71 1.45
CA THR A 56 18.66 5.90 2.16
C THR A 56 19.39 5.42 3.40
N GLU A 57 20.71 5.45 3.30
CA GLU A 57 21.70 5.04 4.28
C GLU A 57 21.41 5.52 5.71
N LEU A 58 21.43 4.54 6.63
CA LEU A 58 22.02 4.54 7.97
C LEU A 58 22.34 5.90 8.64
N THR A 59 21.74 6.13 9.81
CA THR A 59 22.52 6.62 10.96
C THR A 59 22.27 5.74 12.17
N THR A 60 23.25 4.91 12.49
CA THR A 60 23.36 4.16 13.74
C THR A 60 23.51 5.13 14.91
N ASP A 61 22.62 5.07 15.89
CA ASP A 61 22.78 5.75 17.17
C ASP A 61 23.92 5.07 17.94
N ASN A 62 24.99 5.82 18.21
CA ASN A 62 26.16 5.37 18.97
C ASN A 62 25.98 5.84 20.42
N HIS A 63 25.92 4.88 21.33
CA HIS A 63 25.89 5.12 22.78
C HIS A 63 27.25 5.61 23.29
#